data_AF-A0A816MGN2-F1
#
_entry.id   AF-A0A816MGN2-F1
#
_cell.length_a   1.000
_cell.length_b   1.000
_cell.length_c   1.000
_cell.angle_alpha   90.00
_cell.angle_beta   90.00
_cell.angle_gamma   90.00
#
_symmetry.space_group_name_H-M   'P 1'
#
loop_
_entity.id
_entity.type
_entity.pdbx_description
1 polymer ?
#
loop_
_entity_poly.entity_id
_entity_poly.type
_entity_poly.pdbx_seq_one_letter_code
_entity_poly.pdbx_strand_id
1 'polypeptide(L)' 'MGEYSKALEFYEKSNKIFEISLPPTHPNLAASYNNIGGVYRNMGEYSKALQY' A
#
# COMPACT_ATOMS: atom_id res chain seq x y z
N MET A 1 16.88 -3.07 -1.20
CA MET A 1 16.08 -3.23 0.03
C MET A 1 15.59 -1.90 0.59
N GLY A 2 16.42 -0.86 0.74
CA GLY A 2 16.00 0.43 1.32
C GLY A 2 14.97 1.26 0.52
N GLU A 3 14.89 1.09 -0.81
CA GLU A 3 13.92 1.84 -1.63
C GLU A 3 12.48 1.36 -1.45
N TYR A 4 12.27 0.05 -1.27
CA TYR A 4 10.94 -0.52 -1.02
C TYR A 4 10.39 -0.11 0.35
N SER A 5 11.23 -0.04 1.38
CA SER A 5 10.83 0.45 2.70
C SER A 5 10.38 1.91 2.67
N LYS A 6 11.08 2.76 1.91
CA LYS A 6 10.65 4.16 1.69
C LYS A 6 9.34 4.22 0.90
N ALA A 7 9.17 3.38 -0.13
CA ALA A 7 7.93 3.31 -0.89
C ALA A 7 6.73 2.94 0.01
N LEU A 8 6.88 1.95 0.89
CA LEU A 8 5.86 1.58 1.87
C LEU A 8 5.50 2.73 2.80
N GLU A 9 6.48 3.47 3.31
CA GLU A 9 6.23 4.64 4.18
C GLU A 9 5.39 5.72 3.47
N PHE A 10 5.67 5.98 2.19
CA PHE A 10 4.86 6.92 1.41
C PHE A 10 3.45 6.40 1.14
N TYR A 11 3.29 5.11 0.84
CA TYR A 11 1.96 4.51 0.65
C TYR A 11 1.12 4.53 1.93
N GLU A 12 1.71 4.23 3.09
CA GLU A 12 1.02 4.32 4.38
C GLU A 12 0.58 5.76 4.70
N LYS A 13 1.43 6.76 4.42
CA LYS A 13 1.05 8.18 4.54
C LYS A 13 -0.11 8.54 3.62
N SER A 14 -0.08 8.06 2.37
CA SER A 14 -1.18 8.29 1.41
C SER A 14 -2.47 7.62 1.86
N ASN A 15 -2.40 6.39 2.39
CA ASN A 15 -3.58 5.67 2.89
C ASN A 15 -4.26 6.42 4.02
N LYS A 16 -3.51 6.95 4.99
CA LYS A 16 -4.09 7.76 6.07
C LYS A 16 -4.86 8.98 5.54
N ILE A 17 -4.34 9.63 4.50
CA ILE A 17 -5.03 10.76 3.87
C ILE A 17 -6.30 10.27 3.16
N PHE A 18 -6.22 9.17 2.42
CA PHE A 18 -7.38 8.59 1.73
C PHE A 18 -8.47 8.12 2.69
N GLU A 19 -8.12 7.47 3.79
CA GLU A 19 -9.08 7.00 4.80
C GLU A 19 -9.86 8.16 5.45
N ILE A 20 -9.23 9.33 5.60
CA ILE A 20 -9.89 10.53 6.13
C ILE A 20 -10.71 11.25 5.05
N SER A 21 -10.24 11.21 3.80
CA SER A 21 -10.76 12.08 2.73
C SER A 21 -11.77 11.39 1.80
N LEU A 22 -11.77 10.05 1.74
CA LEU A 22 -12.50 9.27 0.76
C LEU A 22 -13.39 8.21 1.43
N PRO A 23 -14.54 7.86 0.83
CA PRO A 23 -15.31 6.72 1.30
C PRO A 23 -14.50 5.43 1.12
N PRO A 24 -14.71 4.40 1.97
CA PRO A 24 -13.97 3.14 1.91
C PRO A 24 -14.02 2.41 0.57
N THR A 25 -15.03 2.68 -0.25
CA THR A 25 -15.22 2.08 -1.58
C THR A 25 -14.52 2.85 -2.70
N HIS A 26 -13.78 3.92 -2.39
CA HIS A 26 -13.16 4.75 -3.41
C HIS A 26 -12.03 3.99 -4.12
N PRO A 27 -11.96 4.01 -5.46
CA PRO A 27 -10.98 3.25 -6.24
C PRO A 27 -9.51 3.55 -5.89
N ASN A 28 -9.21 4.78 -5.42
CA ASN A 28 -7.87 5.14 -4.96
C ASN A 28 -7.38 4.32 -3.75
N LEU A 29 -8.28 3.92 -2.84
CA LEU A 29 -7.91 3.05 -1.71
C LEU A 29 -7.52 1.66 -2.24
N ALA A 30 -8.33 1.10 -3.15
CA ALA A 30 -8.03 -0.19 -3.78
C ALA A 30 -6.70 -0.16 -4.57
N ALA A 31 -6.45 0.91 -5.33
CA ALA A 31 -5.19 1.09 -6.05
C ALA A 31 -3.99 1.17 -5.10
N SER A 32 -4.14 1.87 -3.97
CA SER A 32 -3.06 1.99 -2.98
C SER A 32 -2.74 0.66 -2.31
N TYR A 33 -3.75 -0.12 -1.90
CA TYR A 33 -3.53 -1.47 -1.36
C TYR A 33 -2.87 -2.40 -2.39
N ASN A 34 -3.32 -2.36 -3.65
CA ASN A 34 -2.69 -3.13 -4.72
C ASN A 34 -1.20 -2.80 -4.90
N ASN A 35 -0.85 -1.51 -4.82
CA ASN A 35 0.53 -1.06 -4.92
C ASN A 35 1.38 -1.52 -3.73
N ILE A 36 0.85 -1.46 -2.50
CA ILE A 36 1.52 -1.97 -1.29
C ILE A 36 1.77 -3.48 -1.41
N GLY A 37 0.76 -4.25 -1.82
CA GLY A 37 0.89 -5.69 -2.08
C GLY A 37 1.95 -5.98 -3.15
N GLY A 38 2.01 -5.17 -4.21
CA GLY A 38 3.04 -5.23 -5.24
C GLY A 38 4.46 -4.99 -4.70
N VAL A 39 4.63 -4.01 -3.80
CA VAL A 39 5.91 -3.74 -3.14
C VAL A 39 6.35 -4.93 -2.28
N TYR A 40 5.46 -5.49 -1.45
CA TYR A 40 5.78 -6.68 -0.66
C TYR A 40 6.12 -7.89 -1.53
N ARG A 41 5.41 -8.09 -2.64
CA ARG A 41 5.74 -9.14 -3.61
C ARG A 41 7.15 -8.96 -4.18
N ASN A 42 7.51 -7.73 -4.55
CA ASN A 42 8.85 -7.42 -5.07
C ASN A 42 9.96 -7.56 -4.00
N MET A 43 9.61 -7.47 -2.72
CA MET A 43 10.50 -7.76 -1.60
C MET A 43 10.61 -9.27 -1.29
N GLY A 44 9.82 -10.13 -1.94
CA GLY A 44 9.73 -11.56 -1.63
C GLY A 44 8.87 -11.88 -0.39
N GLU A 45 8.17 -10.88 0.15
CA GLU A 45 7.38 -10.94 1.36
C GLU A 45 5.92 -11.31 1.03
N TYR A 46 5.72 -12.47 0.41
CA TYR A 46 4.42 -12.88 -0.16
C TYR A 46 3.29 -12.97 0.87
N SER A 47 3.59 -13.39 2.10
CA SER A 47 2.60 -13.45 3.18
C SER A 47 2.05 -12.06 3.54
N LYS A 48 2.90 -11.02 3.49
CA LYS A 48 2.46 -9.64 3.68
C LYS A 48 1.70 -9.13 2.47
N ALA A 49 2.16 -9.49 1.26
CA ALA A 49 1.47 -9.12 0.02
C ALA A 49 0.01 -9.62 -0.04
N LEU A 50 -0.29 -10.79 0.54
CA LEU A 50 -1.64 -11.36 0.60
C LEU A 50 -2.58 -10.67 1.60
N GLN A 51 -2.05 -9.87 2.53
CA GLN A 51 -2.85 -9.13 3.49
C GLN A 51 -3.37 -7.78 2.94
N TYR A 52 -2.92 -7.41 1.74
CA TYR A 52 -3.27 -6.18 1.02
C TYR A 52 -3.96 -6.50 -0.30
#